data_AF-A0A2H0DZB7-F1
#
_entry.id   AF-A0A2H0DZB7-F1
#
_cell.length_a   1.000
_cell.length_b   1.000
_cell.length_c   1.000
_cell.angle_alpha   90.00
_cell.angle_beta   90.00
_cell.angle_gamma   90.00
#
_symmetry.space_group_name_H-M   'P 1'
#
loop_
_entity.id
_entity.type
_entity.pdbx_description
1 polymer ?
#
loop_
_entity_poly.entity_id
_entity_poly.type
_entity_poly.pdbx_seq_one_letter_code
_entity_poly.pdbx_strand_id
1 'polypeptide(L)'
;AACFDKFTQSETGKQIDKHSVQRGNSLFEKEVSGAYLHQHYNLTTGGKLTSTHELDKVARGEISGDKQIARDLFKRAAQLLACQVAGIARFKKRPMVFVMEGSLFWVGYNFRKMVAETVKLLSPDFPVAFKAIKDCGIVGAAKLLG
;
A
#
# COMPACT_ATOMS: atom_id res chain seq x y z
N ALA A 1 -4.21 -10.75 -15.52
CA ALA A 1 -3.72 -10.11 -14.29
C ALA A 1 -3.05 -8.79 -14.65
N ALA A 2 -3.17 -7.73 -13.84
CA ALA A 2 -2.40 -6.52 -14.07
C ALA A 2 -0.90 -6.85 -13.90
N CYS A 3 -0.07 -6.57 -14.90
CA CYS A 3 1.36 -6.95 -14.98
C CYS A 3 2.26 -6.15 -14.02
N PHE A 4 1.89 -6.07 -12.74
CA PHE A 4 2.70 -5.48 -11.67
C PHE A 4 3.55 -6.56 -10.98
N ASP A 5 4.22 -7.39 -11.79
CA ASP A 5 5.06 -8.52 -11.38
C ASP A 5 6.56 -8.22 -11.54
N LYS A 6 6.91 -7.08 -12.15
CA LYS A 6 8.30 -6.67 -12.43
C LYS A 6 9.00 -5.98 -11.25
N PHE A 7 8.63 -6.30 -10.02
CA PHE A 7 9.29 -5.78 -8.82
C PHE A 7 10.04 -6.90 -8.10
N THR A 8 11.13 -6.54 -7.42
CA THR A 8 11.85 -7.51 -6.60
C THR A 8 11.10 -7.74 -5.29
N GLN A 9 10.55 -8.94 -5.13
CA GLN A 9 9.90 -9.36 -3.89
C GLN A 9 10.90 -9.39 -2.73
N SER A 10 10.47 -8.92 -1.55
CA SER A 10 11.27 -9.00 -0.33
C SER A 10 11.38 -10.44 0.17
N GLU A 11 12.42 -10.75 0.95
CA GLU A 11 12.56 -12.08 1.56
C GLU A 11 11.38 -12.42 2.48
N THR A 12 10.88 -11.45 3.25
CA THR A 12 9.67 -11.64 4.07
C THR A 12 8.42 -11.81 3.21
N GLY A 13 8.31 -11.10 2.08
CA GLY A 13 7.25 -11.29 1.10
C GLY A 13 7.24 -12.70 0.49
N LYS A 14 8.41 -13.24 0.14
CA LYS A 14 8.55 -14.63 -0.35
C LYS A 14 8.09 -15.63 0.72
N GLN A 15 8.42 -15.39 1.99
CA GLN A 15 7.98 -16.24 3.09
C GLN A 15 6.46 -16.16 3.29
N ILE A 16 5.88 -14.95 3.26
CA ILE A 16 4.42 -14.76 3.33
C ILE A 16 3.74 -15.49 2.17
N ASP A 17 4.26 -15.34 0.95
CA ASP A 17 3.73 -16.02 -0.23
C ASP A 17 3.75 -17.54 -0.07
N LYS A 18 4.88 -18.11 0.37
CA LYS A 18 5.05 -19.56 0.59
C LYS A 18 4.02 -20.14 1.57
N HIS A 19 3.59 -19.38 2.57
CA HIS A 19 2.61 -19.83 3.57
C HIS A 19 1.18 -19.38 3.28
N SER A 20 0.95 -18.62 2.20
CA SER A 20 -0.38 -18.19 1.80
C SER A 20 -1.17 -19.32 1.11
N VAL A 21 -2.50 -19.22 1.16
CA VAL A 21 -3.42 -20.15 0.46
C VAL A 21 -3.20 -20.11 -1.05
N GLN A 22 -2.89 -18.93 -1.60
CA GLN A 22 -2.67 -18.72 -3.03
C GLN A 22 -1.20 -18.34 -3.31
N ARG A 23 -0.32 -19.34 -3.27
CA ARG A 23 1.12 -19.19 -3.58
C ARG A 23 1.33 -18.70 -5.01
N GLY A 24 2.30 -17.81 -5.21
CA GLY A 24 2.62 -17.22 -6.52
C GLY A 24 1.64 -16.16 -7.02
N ASN A 25 0.51 -15.95 -6.33
CA ASN A 25 -0.51 -14.97 -6.70
C ASN A 25 -0.47 -13.72 -5.80
N SER A 26 -1.01 -12.61 -6.29
CA SER A 26 -1.14 -11.35 -5.53
C SER A 26 0.15 -10.90 -4.85
N LEU A 27 1.30 -11.13 -5.49
CA LEU A 27 2.62 -10.84 -4.91
C LEU A 27 2.76 -9.38 -4.52
N PHE A 28 2.26 -8.47 -5.37
CA PHE A 28 2.28 -7.04 -5.08
C PHE A 28 1.41 -6.69 -3.86
N GLU A 29 0.20 -7.27 -3.76
CA GLU A 29 -0.69 -7.06 -2.63
C GLU A 29 -0.04 -7.50 -1.31
N LYS A 30 0.66 -8.65 -1.33
CA LYS A 30 1.40 -9.17 -0.18
C LYS A 30 2.44 -8.20 0.35
N GLU A 31 2.96 -7.31 -0.49
CA GLU A 31 4.00 -6.34 -0.13
C GLU A 31 3.46 -4.98 0.33
N VAL A 32 2.20 -4.66 0.03
CA VAL A 32 1.66 -3.30 0.24
C VAL A 32 0.38 -3.23 1.09
N SER A 33 -0.36 -4.33 1.21
CA SER A 33 -1.70 -4.28 1.78
C SER A 33 -1.70 -4.40 3.31
N GLY A 34 -2.72 -3.83 3.93
CA GLY A 34 -2.91 -3.91 5.39
C GLY A 34 -3.11 -5.33 5.91
N ALA A 35 -3.37 -6.31 5.05
CA ALA A 35 -3.47 -7.71 5.46
C ALA A 35 -2.10 -8.34 5.78
N TYR A 36 -1.00 -7.80 5.25
CA TYR A 36 0.32 -8.45 5.29
C TYR A 36 1.43 -7.62 5.95
N LEU A 37 1.30 -6.30 6.06
CA LEU A 37 2.39 -5.46 6.61
C LEU A 37 2.84 -5.86 8.02
N HIS A 38 1.92 -6.20 8.93
CA HIS A 38 2.27 -6.70 10.26
C HIS A 38 3.00 -8.07 10.21
N GLN A 39 2.73 -8.90 9.21
CA GLN A 39 3.42 -10.18 9.03
C GLN A 39 4.87 -9.94 8.60
N HIS A 40 5.12 -8.99 7.70
CA HIS A 40 6.50 -8.58 7.36
C HIS A 40 7.26 -8.13 8.61
N TYR A 41 6.63 -7.28 9.44
CA TYR A 41 7.22 -6.83 10.69
C TYR A 41 7.55 -7.98 11.65
N ASN A 42 6.61 -8.91 11.84
CA ASN A 42 6.80 -10.06 12.72
C ASN A 42 7.94 -10.96 12.21
N LEU A 43 8.01 -11.23 10.91
CA LEU A 43 9.09 -12.03 10.33
C LEU A 43 10.46 -11.34 10.45
N THR A 44 10.51 -10.01 10.37
CA THR A 44 11.76 -9.26 10.51
C THR A 44 12.22 -9.16 11.97
N THR A 45 11.30 -9.01 12.93
CA THR A 45 11.63 -8.69 14.33
C THR A 45 11.47 -9.86 15.31
N GLY A 46 10.86 -10.97 14.88
CA GLY A 46 10.37 -12.01 15.79
C GLY A 46 9.11 -11.60 16.57
N GLY A 47 8.46 -10.50 16.19
CA GLY A 47 7.24 -9.99 16.82
C GLY A 47 6.01 -10.88 16.61
N LYS A 48 4.90 -10.51 17.26
CA LYS A 48 3.63 -11.24 17.22
C LYS A 48 2.41 -10.34 17.05
N LEU A 49 2.58 -9.23 16.32
CA LEU A 49 1.46 -8.35 15.99
C LEU A 49 0.40 -9.13 15.21
N THR A 50 -0.86 -8.90 15.52
CA THR A 50 -2.00 -9.59 14.88
C THR A 50 -2.64 -8.75 13.78
N SER A 51 -2.29 -7.47 13.69
CA SER A 51 -2.86 -6.57 12.69
C SER A 51 -1.91 -5.42 12.31
N THR A 52 -2.14 -4.84 11.13
CA THR A 52 -1.44 -3.63 10.69
C THR A 52 -1.86 -2.39 11.49
N HIS A 53 -2.99 -2.44 12.21
CA HIS A 53 -3.34 -1.38 13.15
C HIS A 53 -2.40 -1.38 14.36
N GLU A 54 -2.00 -2.54 14.88
CA GLU A 54 -0.97 -2.60 15.92
C GLU A 54 0.39 -2.15 15.38
N LEU A 55 0.73 -2.50 14.13
CA LEU A 55 1.94 -1.99 13.48
C LEU A 55 1.94 -0.45 13.36
N ASP A 56 0.78 0.14 13.05
CA ASP A 56 0.61 1.60 13.03
C ASP A 56 0.90 2.21 14.40
N LYS A 57 0.40 1.60 15.49
CA LYS A 57 0.71 2.02 16.87
C LYS A 57 2.20 1.92 17.18
N VAL A 58 2.91 0.86 16.72
CA VAL A 58 4.37 0.76 16.85
C VAL A 58 5.06 1.91 16.12
N ALA A 59 4.69 2.19 14.86
CA ALA A 59 5.31 3.26 14.07
C ALA A 59 5.12 4.65 14.70
N ARG A 60 3.96 4.89 15.32
CA ARG A 60 3.64 6.09 16.12
C ARG A 60 4.35 6.11 17.47
N GLY A 61 4.80 4.96 17.95
CA GLY A 61 5.44 4.80 19.24
C GLY A 61 4.48 4.78 20.42
N GLU A 62 3.22 4.42 20.16
CA GLU A 62 2.15 4.28 21.16
C GLU A 62 2.23 2.95 21.90
N ILE A 63 2.82 1.92 21.28
CA ILE A 63 3.13 0.62 21.90
C ILE A 63 4.61 0.25 21.68
N SER A 64 5.09 -0.74 22.44
CA SER A 64 6.47 -1.22 22.35
C SER A 64 6.75 -1.94 21.02
N GLY A 65 7.99 -1.80 20.54
CA GLY A 65 8.45 -2.38 19.29
C GLY A 65 9.52 -1.54 18.62
N ASP A 66 10.12 -2.08 17.54
CA ASP A 66 11.06 -1.37 16.71
C ASP A 66 10.32 -0.39 15.80
N LYS A 67 10.32 0.89 16.20
CA LYS A 67 9.66 1.97 15.47
C LYS A 67 10.28 2.17 14.08
N GLN A 68 11.58 1.96 13.93
CA GLN A 68 12.27 2.23 12.68
C GLN A 68 11.85 1.19 11.62
N ILE A 69 11.86 -0.09 11.98
CA ILE A 69 11.40 -1.16 11.08
C ILE A 69 9.93 -0.95 10.68
N ALA A 70 9.06 -0.61 11.64
CA ALA A 70 7.66 -0.34 11.35
C ALA A 70 7.48 0.82 10.34
N ARG A 71 8.22 1.93 10.54
CA ARG A 71 8.18 3.09 9.65
C ARG A 71 8.73 2.77 8.26
N ASP A 72 9.81 2.01 8.19
CA ASP A 72 10.41 1.61 6.92
C ASP A 72 9.50 0.69 6.11
N LEU A 73 8.73 -0.18 6.77
CA LEU A 73 7.69 -0.98 6.11
C LEU A 73 6.58 -0.13 5.52
N PHE A 74 6.01 0.82 6.27
CA PHE A 74 5.01 1.75 5.73
C PHE A 74 5.56 2.58 4.57
N LYS A 75 6.81 3.06 4.69
CA LYS A 75 7.48 3.82 3.64
C LYS A 75 7.65 2.99 2.37
N ARG A 76 8.19 1.79 2.47
CA ARG A 76 8.40 0.89 1.32
C ARG A 76 7.07 0.56 0.64
N ALA A 77 6.04 0.21 1.41
CA ALA A 77 4.72 -0.09 0.86
C ALA A 77 4.08 1.12 0.15
N ALA A 78 4.18 2.31 0.75
CA ALA A 78 3.73 3.55 0.13
C ALA A 78 4.47 3.86 -1.18
N GLN A 79 5.78 3.63 -1.22
CA GLN A 79 6.60 3.85 -2.41
C GLN A 79 6.25 2.87 -3.54
N LEU A 80 6.03 1.59 -3.23
CA LEU A 80 5.58 0.61 -4.21
C LEU A 80 4.22 0.99 -4.80
N LEU A 81 3.26 1.38 -3.96
CA LEU A 81 1.96 1.87 -4.43
C LEU A 81 2.11 3.13 -5.30
N ALA A 82 2.97 4.06 -4.90
CA ALA A 82 3.25 5.27 -5.67
C ALA A 82 3.79 4.97 -7.08
N CYS A 83 4.60 3.92 -7.26
CA CYS A 83 5.06 3.49 -8.58
C CYS A 83 3.90 3.14 -9.51
N GLN A 84 2.85 2.46 -9.00
CA GLN A 84 1.67 2.15 -9.81
C GLN A 84 0.89 3.42 -10.17
N VAL A 85 0.64 4.28 -9.20
CA VAL A 85 -0.09 5.55 -9.39
C VAL A 85 0.63 6.43 -10.42
N ALA A 86 1.95 6.61 -10.27
CA ALA A 86 2.78 7.37 -11.18
C ALA A 86 2.81 6.74 -12.59
N GLY A 87 2.95 5.41 -12.67
CA GLY A 87 2.93 4.69 -13.94
C GLY A 87 1.63 4.92 -14.73
N ILE A 88 0.48 4.87 -14.05
CA ILE A 88 -0.82 5.13 -14.69
C ILE A 88 -0.91 6.60 -15.14
N ALA A 89 -0.53 7.57 -14.29
CA ALA A 89 -0.57 8.99 -14.63
C ALA A 89 0.31 9.30 -15.86
N ARG A 90 1.54 8.75 -15.90
CA ARG A 90 2.46 8.87 -17.04
C ARG A 90 1.92 8.20 -18.29
N PHE A 91 1.33 7.02 -18.17
CA PHE A 91 0.71 6.33 -19.31
C PHE A 91 -0.44 7.14 -19.91
N LYS A 92 -1.25 7.79 -19.06
CA LYS A 92 -2.35 8.66 -19.49
C LYS A 92 -1.90 10.06 -19.93
N LYS A 93 -0.67 10.47 -19.63
CA LYS A 93 -0.07 11.76 -19.97
C LYS A 93 -0.94 12.96 -19.57
N ARG A 94 -1.58 12.89 -18.40
CA ARG A 94 -2.42 13.98 -17.88
C ARG A 94 -2.51 13.95 -16.36
N PRO A 95 -2.79 15.09 -15.71
CA PRO A 95 -3.17 15.13 -14.30
C PRO A 95 -4.36 14.21 -14.03
N MET A 96 -4.35 13.52 -12.88
CA MET A 96 -5.42 12.57 -12.54
C MET A 96 -5.89 12.69 -11.09
N VAL A 97 -7.17 12.36 -10.89
CA VAL A 97 -7.73 12.16 -9.55
C VAL A 97 -7.95 10.67 -9.35
N PHE A 98 -7.31 10.11 -8.34
CA PHE A 98 -7.51 8.73 -7.91
C PHE A 98 -8.56 8.71 -6.78
N VAL A 99 -9.62 7.95 -7.00
CA VAL A 99 -10.56 7.61 -5.93
C VAL A 99 -9.97 6.44 -5.16
N MET A 100 -9.69 6.64 -3.87
CA MET A 100 -9.02 5.65 -3.03
C MET A 100 -9.96 5.12 -1.94
N GLU A 101 -9.95 3.81 -1.77
CA GLU A 101 -10.60 3.11 -0.66
C GLU A 101 -9.56 2.41 0.24
N GLY A 102 -10.01 1.96 1.41
CA GLY A 102 -9.17 1.24 2.38
C GLY A 102 -8.57 2.14 3.46
N SER A 103 -8.65 1.69 4.71
CA SER A 103 -8.21 2.45 5.89
C SER A 103 -6.71 2.72 5.89
N LEU A 104 -5.89 1.75 5.47
CA LEU A 104 -4.42 1.89 5.43
C LEU A 104 -3.99 3.15 4.67
N PHE A 105 -4.62 3.44 3.54
CA PHE A 105 -4.26 4.62 2.74
C PHE A 105 -4.54 5.92 3.51
N TRP A 106 -5.71 6.02 4.14
CA TRP A 106 -6.17 7.26 4.77
C TRP A 106 -5.60 7.51 6.16
N VAL A 107 -5.46 6.47 6.99
CA VAL A 107 -5.09 6.61 8.41
C VAL A 107 -3.75 5.97 8.79
N GLY A 108 -3.15 5.15 7.91
CA GLY A 108 -1.85 4.53 8.18
C GLY A 108 -0.73 5.56 8.32
N TYR A 109 0.28 5.22 9.13
CA TYR A 109 1.40 6.09 9.49
C TYR A 109 2.02 6.78 8.28
N ASN A 110 1.75 8.09 8.14
CA ASN A 110 2.18 8.95 7.03
C ASN A 110 1.90 8.40 5.62
N PHE A 111 1.05 7.38 5.46
CA PHE A 111 1.02 6.56 4.26
C PHE A 111 0.61 7.37 3.02
N ARG A 112 -0.55 8.04 3.07
CA ARG A 112 -1.01 8.95 2.00
C ARG A 112 0.03 10.01 1.66
N LYS A 113 0.70 10.59 2.67
CA LYS A 113 1.72 11.62 2.47
C LYS A 113 2.91 11.06 1.69
N MET A 114 3.43 9.91 2.11
CA MET A 114 4.55 9.24 1.43
C MET A 114 4.20 8.82 0.00
N VAL A 115 2.96 8.35 -0.24
CA VAL A 115 2.49 8.07 -1.61
C VAL A 115 2.51 9.34 -2.45
N ALA A 116 1.89 10.43 -1.98
CA ALA A 116 1.80 11.68 -2.70
C ALA A 116 3.18 12.28 -3.02
N GLU A 117 4.09 12.30 -2.04
CA GLU A 117 5.46 12.77 -2.21
C GLU A 117 6.23 11.92 -3.23
N THR A 118 6.10 10.59 -3.14
CA THR A 118 6.78 9.68 -4.08
C THR A 118 6.22 9.82 -5.49
N VAL A 119 4.91 9.96 -5.69
CA VAL A 119 4.34 10.20 -7.02
C VAL A 119 4.85 11.51 -7.61
N LYS A 120 4.93 12.57 -6.81
CA LYS A 120 5.46 13.87 -7.26
C LYS A 120 6.91 13.74 -7.74
N LEU A 121 7.72 12.90 -7.10
CA LEU A 121 9.09 12.62 -7.54
C LEU A 121 9.14 11.81 -8.83
N LEU A 122 8.26 10.82 -9.00
CA LEU A 122 8.28 9.89 -10.14
C LEU A 122 7.59 10.45 -11.40
N SER A 123 6.67 11.40 -11.24
CA SER A 123 5.82 11.95 -12.29
C SER A 123 5.48 13.42 -12.04
N PRO A 124 6.48 14.32 -12.01
CA PRO A 124 6.25 15.74 -11.71
C PRO A 124 5.35 16.44 -12.72
N ASP A 125 5.39 16.01 -13.99
CA ASP A 125 4.62 16.63 -15.10
C ASP A 125 3.13 16.26 -15.08
N PHE A 126 2.76 15.18 -14.38
CA PHE A 126 1.39 14.67 -14.31
C PHE A 126 0.94 14.58 -12.85
N PRO A 127 0.59 15.71 -12.21
CA PRO A 127 0.21 15.74 -10.81
C PRO A 127 -1.02 14.88 -10.55
N VAL A 128 -1.03 14.25 -9.37
CA VAL A 128 -2.15 13.42 -8.92
C VAL A 128 -2.79 13.99 -7.67
N ALA A 129 -4.11 13.80 -7.55
CA ALA A 129 -4.84 14.05 -6.33
C ALA A 129 -5.56 12.78 -5.87
N PHE A 130 -5.83 12.66 -4.57
CA PHE A 130 -6.54 11.53 -4.00
C PHE A 130 -7.85 12.00 -3.39
N LYS A 131 -8.95 11.30 -3.68
CA LYS A 131 -10.27 11.59 -3.11
C LYS A 131 -10.87 10.35 -2.46
N ALA A 132 -11.53 10.56 -1.34
CA ALA A 132 -12.47 9.61 -0.78
C ALA A 132 -13.86 9.94 -1.36
N ILE A 133 -14.55 8.93 -1.84
CA ILE A 133 -15.98 9.02 -2.18
C ILE A 133 -16.66 7.98 -1.33
N LYS A 134 -17.63 8.40 -0.52
CA LYS A 134 -18.40 7.49 0.32
C LYS A 134 -19.16 6.51 -0.59
N ASP A 135 -19.10 5.23 -0.24
CA ASP A 135 -19.82 4.16 -0.93
C ASP A 135 -19.56 4.13 -2.46
N CYS A 136 -18.33 4.44 -2.87
CA CYS A 136 -18.02 4.62 -4.30
C CYS A 136 -18.23 3.33 -5.12
N GLY A 137 -18.05 2.16 -4.50
CA GLY A 137 -18.41 0.87 -5.10
C GLY A 137 -19.90 0.74 -5.39
N ILE A 138 -20.77 1.14 -4.46
CA ILE A 138 -22.23 1.08 -4.63
C ILE A 138 -22.69 2.08 -5.70
N VAL A 139 -22.21 3.33 -5.59
CA VAL A 139 -22.53 4.39 -6.57
C VAL A 139 -22.02 4.01 -7.96
N GLY A 140 -20.83 3.42 -8.05
CA GLY A 140 -20.26 2.93 -9.29
C GLY A 140 -21.10 1.80 -9.92
N ALA A 141 -21.47 0.79 -9.12
CA ALA A 141 -22.32 -0.30 -9.60
C ALA A 141 -23.69 0.20 -10.09
N ALA A 142 -24.33 1.11 -9.36
CA ALA A 142 -25.61 1.69 -9.75
C ALA A 142 -25.51 2.44 -11.10
N LYS A 143 -24.43 3.21 -11.32
CA LYS A 143 -24.19 3.92 -12.59
C LYS A 143 -23.90 3.01 -13.79
N LEU A 144 -23.50 1.76 -13.57
CA LEU A 144 -23.28 0.80 -14.66
C LEU A 144 -24.58 0.12 -15.12
N LEU A 145 -25.63 0.16 -14.30
CA LEU A 145 -26.91 -0.51 -14.56
C LEU A 145 -28.01 0.43 -15.09
N GLY A 146 -27.81 1.76 -15.00
CA GLY A 146 -28.72 2.77 -15.53
C GLY A 146 -28.15 3.46 -16.76
#